data_AF-A0A560PXY6-F1
#
_entry.id   AF-A0A560PXY6-F1
#
_cell.length_a   1.000
_cell.length_b   1.000
_cell.length_c   1.000
_cell.angle_alpha   90.00
_cell.angle_beta   90.00
_cell.angle_gamma   90.00
#
_symmetry.space_group_name_H-M   'P 1'
#
loop_
_entity.id
_entity.type
_entity.pdbx_description
1 polymer ?
#
loop_
_entity_poly.entity_id
_entity_poly.type
_entity_poly.pdbx_seq_one_letter_code
_entity_poly.pdbx_strand_id
1 'polypeptide(L)' 'MATSPGRTRPAMASQRLDLPSRCDICGKARSTRKHQACSRIRQKRKTLEWAAFMAEREAIRQNQTRRYAR' A
#
# COMPACT_ATOMS: atom_id res chain seq x y z
N MET A 1 -25.03 13.33 -7.27
CA MET A 1 -24.34 12.03 -7.04
C MET A 1 -22.98 12.12 -7.69
N ALA A 2 -21.88 12.10 -6.92
CA ALA A 2 -20.54 12.33 -7.45
C ALA A 2 -19.85 11.00 -7.81
N THR A 3 -19.68 10.76 -9.11
CA THR A 3 -18.87 9.67 -9.69
C THR A 3 -17.40 9.87 -9.32
N SER A 4 -16.86 9.00 -8.44
CA SER A 4 -15.42 8.96 -8.16
C SER A 4 -14.67 8.41 -9.40
N PRO A 5 -13.61 9.07 -9.89
CA PRO A 5 -12.79 8.53 -10.97
C PRO A 5 -12.18 7.19 -10.54
N GLY A 6 -12.15 6.22 -11.47
CA GLY A 6 -11.73 4.84 -11.23
C GLY A 6 -10.47 4.76 -10.37
N ARG A 7 -10.61 4.28 -9.14
CA ARG A 7 -9.49 4.14 -8.22
C ARG A 7 -8.55 3.06 -8.76
N THR A 8 -7.34 3.45 -9.17
CA THR A 8 -6.27 2.52 -9.59
C THR A 8 -5.86 1.55 -8.47
N ARG A 9 -6.17 1.89 -7.21
CA ARG A 9 -5.92 1.06 -6.04
C ARG A 9 -7.25 0.57 -5.45
N PRO A 10 -7.43 -0.75 -5.25
CA PRO A 10 -8.60 -1.27 -4.56
C PRO A 10 -8.70 -0.62 -3.17
N ALA A 11 -9.93 -0.30 -2.76
CA ALA A 11 -10.19 0.25 -1.44
C ALA A 11 -9.69 -0.77 -0.41
N MET A 12 -8.69 -0.39 0.38
CA MET A 12 -8.15 -1.28 1.40
C MET A 12 -9.25 -1.55 2.40
N ALA A 13 -9.57 -2.85 2.53
CA ALA A 13 -10.73 -3.41 3.18
C ALA A 13 -11.27 -2.59 4.37
N SER A 14 -12.59 -2.36 4.35
CA SER A 14 -13.43 -1.88 5.44
C SER A 14 -13.62 -2.94 6.56
N GLN A 15 -12.63 -3.83 6.76
CA GLN A 15 -12.57 -4.67 7.94
C GLN A 15 -11.91 -3.88 9.07
N ARG A 16 -12.55 -3.89 10.24
CA ARG A 16 -11.91 -3.51 11.50
C ARG A 16 -10.73 -4.45 11.69
N LEU A 17 -9.55 -4.07 11.20
CA LEU A 17 -8.30 -4.62 11.70
C LEU A 17 -8.34 -4.35 13.21
N ASP A 18 -8.14 -5.37 14.03
CA ASP A 18 -7.70 -5.17 15.40
C ASP A 18 -6.39 -4.39 15.32
N LEU A 19 -6.49 -3.05 15.40
CA LEU A 19 -5.35 -2.17 15.30
C LEU A 19 -4.61 -2.30 16.66
N PRO A 20 -3.35 -2.77 16.67
CA PRO A 20 -2.59 -2.88 17.91
C PRO A 20 -2.64 -1.58 18.71
N SER A 21 -2.81 -1.66 20.03
CA SER A 21 -2.90 -0.46 20.89
C SER A 21 -1.63 0.41 20.81
N ARG A 22 -0.49 -0.17 20.39
CA ARG A 22 0.78 0.53 20.13
C ARG A 22 1.01 0.75 18.64
N CYS A 23 1.67 1.86 18.32
CA CYS A 23 2.13 2.16 16.98
C CYS A 23 3.40 1.36 16.68
N ASP A 24 3.41 0.64 15.56
CA ASP A 24 4.58 -0.10 15.04
C ASP A 24 5.74 0.81 14.59
N ILE A 25 5.52 2.11 14.44
CA ILE A 25 6.55 3.05 13.98
C ILE A 25 7.25 3.73 15.15
N CYS A 26 6.49 4.20 16.14
CA CYS A 26 7.03 4.96 17.27
C CYS A 26 6.90 4.26 18.63
N GLY A 27 6.30 3.06 18.69
CA GLY A 27 6.11 2.28 19.91
C GLY A 27 5.11 2.85 20.91
N LYS A 28 4.64 4.09 20.72
CA LYS A 28 3.70 4.78 21.62
C LYS A 28 2.26 4.27 21.42
N ALA A 29 1.41 4.50 22.41
CA ALA A 29 -0.01 4.17 22.32
C ALA A 29 -0.70 4.99 21.21
N ARG A 30 -1.45 4.33 20.31
CA ARG A 30 -2.15 4.97 19.16
C ARG A 30 -3.19 6.00 19.58
N SER A 31 -3.70 5.90 20.81
CA SER A 31 -4.60 6.88 21.42
C SER A 31 -3.96 8.28 21.55
N THR A 32 -2.63 8.38 21.53
CA THR A 32 -1.96 9.68 21.56
C THR A 32 -2.10 10.36 20.19
N ARG A 33 -2.62 11.59 20.14
CA ARG A 33 -2.94 12.34 18.90
C ARG A 33 -1.70 12.72 18.03
N LYS A 34 -0.52 12.18 18.31
CA LYS A 34 0.78 12.56 17.68
C LYS A 34 1.17 11.69 16.47
N HIS A 35 0.26 10.90 15.91
CA HIS A 35 0.58 9.90 14.87
C HIS A 35 0.55 10.40 13.41
N GLN A 36 0.44 11.71 13.17
CA GLN A 36 0.41 12.24 11.80
C GLN A 36 1.66 11.86 10.99
N ALA A 37 2.85 12.00 11.59
CA ALA A 37 4.11 11.61 10.95
C ALA A 37 4.20 10.09 10.71
N CYS A 38 3.79 9.29 11.70
CA CYS A 38 3.76 7.83 11.58
C CYS A 38 2.79 7.38 10.46
N SER A 39 1.63 8.02 10.34
CA SER A 39 0.68 7.74 9.27
C SER A 39 1.29 7.99 7.89
N ARG A 40 1.98 9.13 7.71
CA ARG A 40 2.68 9.44 6.46
C ARG A 40 3.76 8.42 6.11
N ILE A 41 4.55 7.97 7.09
CA ILE A 41 5.57 6.92 6.87
C ILE A 41 4.90 5.62 6.43
N ARG A 42 3.79 5.23 7.07
CA ARG A 42 3.04 4.02 6.69
C ARG A 42 2.49 4.10 5.27
N GLN A 43 1.95 5.26 4.90
CA GLN A 43 1.49 5.51 3.53
C GLN A 43 2.63 5.43 2.53
N LYS A 44 3.81 5.99 2.84
CA LYS A 44 5.00 5.89 1.98
C LYS A 44 5.46 4.45 1.79
N ARG A 45 5.62 3.68 2.87
CA ARG A 45 6.03 2.26 2.81
C ARG A 45 5.10 1.44 1.91
N LYS A 46 3.80 1.60 2.12
CA LYS A 46 2.79 0.92 1.32
C LYS A 46 2.83 1.33 -0.16
N THR A 47 3.18 2.57 -0.46
CA THR A 47 3.37 3.03 -1.84
C THR A 47 4.63 2.44 -2.46
N LEU A 48 5.73 2.31 -1.69
CA LEU A 48 6.94 1.62 -2.14
C LEU A 48 6.67 0.13 -2.39
N GLU A 49 5.98 -0.56 -1.48
CA GLU A 49 5.56 -1.95 -1.66
C GLU A 49 4.72 -2.13 -2.94
N TRP A 50 3.83 -1.19 -3.21
CA TRP A 50 3.04 -1.21 -4.44
C TRP A 50 3.87 -0.95 -5.70
N ALA A 51 4.83 -0.03 -5.63
CA ALA A 51 5.75 0.22 -6.73
C ALA A 51 6.61 -1.02 -7.03
N ALA A 52 7.11 -1.70 -6.00
CA ALA A 52 7.85 -2.95 -6.15
C ALA A 52 7.00 -4.05 -6.79
N PHE A 53 5.76 -4.24 -6.33
CA PHE A 53 4.84 -5.21 -6.92
C PHE A 53 4.54 -4.93 -8.40
N MET A 54 4.37 -3.66 -8.77
CA MET A 54 4.17 -3.29 -10.17
C MET A 54 5.42 -3.54 -11.02
N ALA A 55 6.61 -3.24 -10.48
CA ALA A 55 7.89 -3.51 -11.16
C ALA A 55 8.13 -5.01 -11.37
N GLU A 56 7.79 -5.86 -10.38
CA GLU A 56 7.83 -7.32 -10.53
C GLU A 56 6.87 -7.81 -11.62
N ARG A 57 5.64 -7.28 -11.66
CA ARG A 57 4.67 -7.60 -12.72
C ARG A 57 5.14 -7.15 -14.10
N GLU A 58 5.77 -5.98 -14.19
CA GLU A 58 6.37 -5.50 -15.43
C GLU A 58 7.53 -6.40 -15.86
N ALA A 59 8.42 -6.79 -14.95
CA ALA A 59 9.51 -7.71 -15.23
C ALA A 59 8.99 -9.07 -15.73
N ILE A 60 7.93 -9.61 -15.13
CA ILE A 60 7.26 -10.84 -15.60
C ILE A 60 6.70 -10.63 -17.01
N ARG A 61 6.03 -9.49 -17.28
CA ARG A 61 5.48 -9.18 -18.61
C ARG A 61 6.59 -9.08 -19.68
N GLN A 62 7.71 -8.42 -19.37
CA GLN A 62 8.87 -8.32 -20.27
C GLN A 62 9.57 -9.67 -20.50
N ASN A 63 9.54 -10.57 -19.51
CA ASN A 63 10.09 -11.91 -19.67
C ASN A 63 9.14 -12.83 -20.46
N GLN A 64 7.82 -12.63 -20.36
CA GLN A 64 6.84 -13.39 -21.15
C GLN A 64 6.87 -13.03 -22.64
N THR A 65 7.04 -11.75 -22.99
CA THR A 65 7.20 -11.34 -24.40
C THR A 65 8.45 -11.96 -25.04
N ARG A 66 9.53 -12.12 -24.27
CA ARG A 66 10.76 -12.81 -24.72
C ARG A 66 10.57 -14.32 -24.89
N ARG A 67 9.67 -14.95 -24.14
CA ARG A 67 9.37 -16.39 -24.26
C ARG A 67 8.55 -16.74 -25.50
N TYR A 68 7.72 -15.81 -26.00
CA TYR A 68 6.93 -16.02 -27.23
C TYR A 68 7.71 -15.77 -28.54
N ALA A 69 8.99 -15.38 -28.45
CA ALA A 69 9.87 -15.15 -29.59
C ALA A 69 10.79 -16.35 -29.90
N ARG A 70 10.39 -17.58 -29.52
CA ARG A 70 11.20 -18.78 -29.72
C ARG A 70 10.47 -19.83 -30.55
#